data_AF-X1H4D3-F1
#
_entry.id   AF-X1H4D3-F1
#
_cell.length_a   1.000
_cell.length_b   1.000
_cell.length_c   1.000
_cell.angle_alpha   90.00
_cell.angle_beta   90.00
_cell.angle_gamma   90.00
#
_symmetry.space_group_name_H-M   'P 1'
#
loop_
_entity.id
_entity.type
_entity.pdbx_description
1 polymer ?
#
loop_
_entity_poly.entity_id
_entity_poly.type
_entity_poly.pdbx_seq_one_letter_code
_entity_poly.pdbx_strand_id
1 'polypeptide(L)' 'AIINLKVDTILALGSIVSDELYHQAMPIVVLPEKDFYLIREDDHLTIEPDGKVLVSTKSSAK' A
#
# COMPACT_ATOMS: atom_id res chain seq x y z
N ALA A 1 0.45 2.85 -5.02
CA ALA A 1 -0.06 2.82 -3.63
C ALA A 1 1.10 3.00 -2.67
N ILE A 2 0.84 3.49 -1.47
CA ILE A 2 1.83 3.69 -0.41
C ILE A 2 1.39 2.87 0.81
N ILE A 3 2.31 2.09 1.37
CA ILE A 3 2.07 1.31 2.58
C ILE A 3 2.89 1.93 3.71
N ASN A 4 2.25 2.21 4.84
CA ASN A 4 2.87 2.82 6.00
C ASN A 4 2.64 2.00 7.27
N LEU A 5 3.49 2.20 8.28
CA LEU A 5 3.29 1.67 9.64
C LEU A 5 2.30 2.51 10.45
N LYS A 6 2.13 3.78 10.10
CA LYS A 6 1.26 4.74 10.78
C LYS A 6 0.64 5.68 9.75
N VAL A 7 -0.49 6.28 10.12
CA VAL A 7 -1.12 7.32 9.29
C VAL A 7 -0.16 8.51 9.20
N ASP A 8 0.10 8.94 7.97
CA ASP A 8 0.77 10.21 7.67
C ASP A 8 -0.27 11.16 7.09
N THR A 9 -0.53 12.27 7.78
CA THR A 9 -1.58 13.22 7.42
C THR A 9 -1.32 13.91 6.08
N ILE A 10 -0.04 14.14 5.73
CA ILE A 10 0.32 14.79 4.47
C ILE A 10 0.04 13.83 3.30
N LEU A 11 0.43 12.56 3.44
CA LEU A 11 0.17 11.54 2.43
C LEU A 11 -1.34 11.26 2.27
N ALA A 12 -2.08 11.21 3.38
CA ALA A 12 -3.53 11.05 3.36
C ALA A 12 -4.23 12.21 2.64
N LEU A 13 -3.85 13.45 2.96
CA LEU A 13 -4.37 14.63 2.26
C LEU A 13 -4.00 14.60 0.76
N GLY A 14 -2.76 14.23 0.44
CA GLY A 14 -2.31 14.11 -0.95
C GLY A 14 -3.14 13.12 -1.77
N SER A 15 -3.56 12.00 -1.16
CA SER A 15 -4.46 11.04 -1.81
C SER A 15 -5.82 11.65 -2.15
N ILE A 16 -6.43 12.38 -1.22
CA ILE A 16 -7.71 13.07 -1.42
C ILE A 16 -7.59 14.12 -2.52
N VAL A 17 -6.56 14.97 -2.44
CA VAL A 17 -6.33 16.03 -3.43
C VAL A 17 -6.06 15.45 -4.83
N SER A 18 -5.36 14.31 -4.91
CA SER A 18 -5.12 13.61 -6.18
C SER A 18 -6.42 13.11 -6.81
N ASP A 19 -7.35 12.62 -5.99
CA ASP A 19 -8.67 12.19 -6.47
C ASP A 19 -9.48 13.38 -7.01
N GLU A 20 -9.47 14.49 -6.29
CA GLU A 20 -10.21 15.70 -6.71
C GLU A 20 -9.65 16.33 -7.99
N LEU A 21 -8.32 16.40 -8.13
CA LEU A 21 -7.68 17.06 -9.27
C LEU A 21 -7.54 16.17 -10.51
N TYR A 22 -7.40 14.85 -10.31
CA TYR A 22 -7.05 13.92 -11.38
C TYR A 22 -8.02 12.73 -11.50
N HIS A 23 -9.08 12.67 -10.68
CA HIS A 23 -10.00 11.53 -10.60
C HIS A 23 -9.28 10.20 -10.37
N GLN A 24 -8.15 10.28 -9.64
CA GLN A 24 -7.32 9.14 -9.33
C GLN A 24 -6.74 9.30 -7.93
N ALA A 25 -7.39 8.70 -6.94
CA ALA A 25 -6.83 8.54 -5.60
C ALA A 25 -5.56 7.67 -5.62
N MET A 26 -4.55 8.06 -4.84
CA MET A 26 -3.40 7.20 -4.53
C MET A 26 -3.70 6.37 -3.29
N PRO A 27 -3.84 5.03 -3.34
CA PRO A 27 -4.18 4.25 -2.16
C PRO A 27 -3.08 4.36 -1.09
N ILE A 28 -3.47 4.77 0.12
CA ILE A 28 -2.60 4.82 1.31
C ILE A 28 -3.11 3.77 2.30
N VAL A 29 -2.30 2.76 2.59
CA VAL A 29 -2.67 1.64 3.47
C VAL A 29 -1.78 1.63 4.70
N VAL A 30 -2.37 1.47 5.88
CA VAL A 30 -1.63 1.32 7.12
C VAL A 30 -1.70 -0.13 7.57
N LEU A 31 -0.54 -0.77 7.73
CA LEU A 31 -0.42 -2.14 8.21
C LEU A 31 0.16 -2.17 9.62
N PRO A 32 -0.24 -3.16 10.46
CA PRO A 32 0.47 -3.48 11.69
C PRO A 32 1.94 -3.81 11.39
N GLU A 33 2.86 -3.47 12.32
CA GLU A 33 4.30 -3.74 12.17
C GLU A 33 4.61 -5.17 11.75
N LYS A 34 3.98 -6.14 12.42
CA LYS A 34 4.16 -7.57 12.13
C LYS A 34 3.90 -7.95 10.67
N ASP A 35 2.93 -7.31 10.02
CA ASP A 35 2.50 -7.64 8.65
C ASP A 35 3.30 -6.82 7.64
N PHE A 36 3.62 -5.56 7.98
CA PHE A 36 4.47 -4.69 7.18
C PHE A 36 5.87 -5.30 6.97
N TYR A 37 6.48 -5.86 8.01
CA TYR A 37 7.82 -6.46 7.92
C TYR A 37 7.86 -7.81 7.18
N LEU A 38 6.72 -8.38 6.79
CA LEU A 38 6.68 -9.56 5.91
C LEU A 38 6.94 -9.19 4.45
N ILE A 39 6.65 -7.95 4.06
CA ILE A 39 6.83 -7.44 2.70
C ILE A 39 8.33 -7.21 2.46
N ARG A 40 8.84 -7.76 1.37
CA ARG A 40 10.23 -7.62 0.95
C ARG A 40 10.32 -6.83 -0.35
N GLU A 41 11.52 -6.34 -0.62
CA GLU A 41 11.85 -5.81 -1.94
C GLU A 41 11.57 -6.88 -3.01
N ASP A 42 11.13 -6.43 -4.18
CA ASP A 42 10.69 -7.26 -5.32
C ASP A 42 9.41 -8.10 -5.13
N ASP A 43 8.74 -8.02 -3.98
CA ASP A 43 7.41 -8.63 -3.83
C ASP A 43 6.37 -7.92 -4.69
N HIS A 44 5.47 -8.70 -5.30
CA HIS A 44 4.34 -8.15 -6.02
C HIS A 44 3.11 -8.06 -5.11
N LEU A 45 2.68 -6.85 -4.81
CA LEU A 45 1.57 -6.59 -3.90
C LEU A 45 0.29 -6.24 -4.66
N THR A 46 -0.83 -6.85 -4.26
CA THR A 46 -2.17 -6.43 -4.68
C THR A 46 -2.90 -5.85 -3.48
N ILE A 47 -3.48 -4.66 -3.64
CA ILE A 47 -4.27 -4.01 -2.59
C ILE A 47 -5.72 -4.03 -3.03
N GLU A 48 -6.58 -4.67 -2.24
CA GLU A 48 -8.01 -4.73 -2.50
C GLU A 48 -8.73 -3.48 -1.96
N PRO A 49 -9.94 -3.15 -2.47
CA PRO A 49 -10.68 -1.96 -2.03
C PRO A 49 -11.06 -1.95 -0.54
N ASP A 50 -11.08 -3.11 0.12
CA ASP A 50 -11.33 -3.24 1.56
C ASP A 50 -10.06 -3.03 2.42
N GLY A 51 -8.93 -2.73 1.79
CA GLY A 51 -7.65 -2.51 2.45
C GLY A 51 -6.82 -3.77 2.68
N LYS A 52 -7.25 -4.95 2.22
CA LYS A 52 -6.41 -6.16 2.28
C LYS A 52 -5.23 -6.04 1.32
N VAL A 53 -4.09 -6.53 1.79
CA VAL A 53 -2.85 -6.60 1.01
C VAL A 53 -2.49 -8.06 0.79
N LEU A 54 -2.48 -8.48 -0.48
CA LEU A 54 -2.06 -9.80 -0.92
C LEU A 54 -0.63 -9.73 -1.43
N VAL A 55 0.24 -10.58 -0.86
CA VAL A 55 1.66 -10.66 -1.24
C VAL A 55 1.84 -11.86 -2.17
N SER A 56 2.25 -11.60 -3.41
CA SER A 56 2.74 -12.63 -4.32
C SER A 56 4.25 -12.62 -4.28
N THR A 57 4.81 -13.57 -3.54
CA THR A 57 6.26 -13.78 -3.52
C THR A 57 6.65 -14.41 -4.85
N LYS A 58 7.68 -13.87 -5.51
CA LYS A 58 8.38 -14.67 -6.52
C LYS A 58 9.02 -15.82 -5.77
N SER A 59 8.39 -16.99 -5.80
CA SER A 59 9.09 -18.23 -5.50
C SER A 59 10.30 -18.26 -6.42
N SER A 60 11.50 -18.12 -5.85
CA SER A 60 12.74 -18.32 -6.57
C SER A 60 12.69 -19.78 -7.04
N ALA A 61 12.20 -20.00 -8.25
CA ALA A 61 12.35 -21.26 -8.94
C ALA A 61 13.85 -21.54 -9.00
N LYS A 62 14.24 -22.68 -8.42
CA LYS A 62 15.59 -23.21 -8.39
C LYS A 62 16.26 -23.21 -9.76
#